data_AF-T1FL22-F1
#
_entry.id   AF-T1FL22-F1
#
_cell.length_a   1.000
_cell.length_b   1.000
_cell.length_c   1.000
_cell.angle_alpha   90.00
_cell.angle_beta   90.00
_cell.angle_gamma   90.00
#
_symmetry.space_group_name_H-M   'P 1'
#
loop_
_entity.id
_entity.type
_entity.pdbx_description
1 polymer ?
#
loop_
_entity_poly.entity_id
_entity_poly.type
_entity_poly.pdbx_seq_one_letter_code
_entity_poly.pdbx_strand_id
1 'polypeptide(L)'
;MARDSMTSLKFSTSIGRSPSEYCLTDTFVADCKLGSVILMTRALYGRMSAGKCVTTGYGYLGCHADVIALFDRECSGSRSCRVKVSDPAIVRSKPCPLDFTSYLEAEYKCIEGMYPFTD
;
A
#
# COMPACT_ATOMS: atom_id res chain seq x y z
N MET A 1 20.47 -16.45 -48.19
CA MET A 1 19.00 -16.43 -48.34
C MET A 1 18.40 -16.11 -46.98
N ALA A 2 17.95 -14.88 -46.80
CA ALA A 2 17.27 -14.40 -45.61
C ALA A 2 15.76 -14.67 -45.73
N ARG A 3 15.10 -15.04 -44.62
CA ARG A 3 13.66 -14.92 -44.35
C ARG A 3 13.48 -14.80 -42.83
N ASP A 4 13.40 -13.57 -42.32
CA ASP A 4 12.18 -12.91 -41.81
C ASP A 4 11.73 -13.48 -40.44
N SER A 5 12.15 -12.90 -39.31
CA SER A 5 11.51 -11.77 -38.62
C SER A 5 10.04 -12.03 -38.27
N MET A 6 9.81 -12.76 -37.18
CA MET A 6 8.55 -12.70 -36.42
C MET A 6 8.72 -11.77 -35.23
N THR A 7 8.40 -10.50 -35.47
CA THR A 7 8.04 -9.52 -34.46
C THR A 7 6.71 -9.95 -33.85
N SER A 8 6.65 -10.25 -32.55
CA SER A 8 5.38 -10.37 -31.86
C SER A 8 5.49 -10.00 -30.38
N LEU A 9 4.99 -8.80 -30.10
CA LEU A 9 4.36 -8.36 -28.86
C LEU A 9 5.19 -8.41 -27.57
N LYS A 10 5.84 -7.27 -27.28
CA LYS A 10 6.03 -6.83 -25.89
C LYS A 10 4.65 -6.58 -25.28
N PHE A 11 4.03 -7.61 -24.72
CA PHE A 11 3.00 -7.43 -23.71
C PHE A 11 3.70 -6.90 -22.46
N SER A 12 3.89 -5.58 -22.42
CA SER A 12 3.99 -4.87 -21.15
C SER A 12 2.59 -4.87 -20.53
N THR A 13 2.07 -6.06 -20.18
CA THR A 13 1.02 -6.14 -19.16
C THR A 13 1.65 -5.55 -17.92
N SER A 14 1.25 -4.33 -17.58
CA SER A 14 1.41 -3.81 -16.23
C SER A 14 0.77 -4.82 -15.30
N ILE A 15 1.57 -5.71 -14.74
CA ILE A 15 1.24 -6.49 -13.56
C ILE A 15 0.69 -5.43 -12.60
N GLY A 16 -0.61 -5.47 -12.32
CA GLY A 16 -1.20 -4.63 -11.30
C GLY A 16 -0.38 -4.90 -10.05
N ARG A 17 0.40 -3.90 -9.62
CA ARG A 17 1.22 -4.03 -8.41
C ARG A 17 0.22 -4.33 -7.30
N SER A 18 0.31 -5.51 -6.72
CA SER A 18 -0.52 -5.87 -5.57
C SER A 18 -0.15 -4.97 -4.39
N PRO A 19 -1.10 -4.69 -3.49
CA PRO A 19 -0.82 -3.93 -2.28
C PRO A 19 0.31 -4.55 -1.48
N SER A 20 1.19 -3.71 -0.93
CA SER A 20 2.27 -4.19 -0.08
C SER A 20 1.71 -4.57 1.29
N GLU A 21 2.12 -5.73 1.79
CA GLU A 21 1.75 -6.26 3.10
C GLU A 21 2.76 -5.83 4.18
N TYR A 22 2.26 -5.29 5.30
CA TYR A 22 3.05 -4.84 6.45
C TYR A 22 2.53 -5.49 7.73
N CYS A 23 3.39 -6.23 8.42
CA CYS A 23 3.03 -6.95 9.64
C CYS A 23 2.91 -5.98 10.83
N LEU A 24 2.33 -6.45 11.95
CA LEU A 24 2.09 -5.60 13.12
C LEU A 24 3.34 -4.84 13.64
N THR A 25 4.52 -5.46 13.50
CA THR A 25 5.81 -4.89 13.91
C THR A 25 6.48 -4.04 12.83
N ASP A 26 5.96 -4.06 11.61
CA ASP A 26 6.54 -3.32 10.48
C ASP A 26 6.21 -1.82 10.60
N THR A 27 6.96 -1.02 9.84
CA THR A 27 6.68 0.41 9.64
C THR A 27 6.41 0.62 8.15
N PHE A 28 5.25 1.19 7.84
CA PHE A 28 4.97 1.70 6.51
C PHE A 28 5.89 2.89 6.23
N VAL A 29 6.60 2.86 5.10
CA VAL A 29 7.48 3.93 4.65
C VAL A 29 7.11 4.27 3.22
N ALA A 30 6.79 5.53 2.98
CA ALA A 30 6.59 6.09 1.66
C ALA A 30 7.57 7.24 1.44
N ASP A 31 8.16 7.30 0.25
CA ASP A 31 9.08 8.34 -0.17
C ASP A 31 8.88 8.66 -1.65
N CYS A 32 8.91 9.95 -1.97
CA CYS A 32 8.78 10.48 -3.32
C CYS A 32 9.97 11.38 -3.66
N LYS A 33 10.29 11.44 -4.95
CA LYS A 33 11.31 12.36 -5.50
C LYS A 33 10.95 13.82 -5.23
N LEU A 34 11.95 14.70 -5.31
CA LEU A 34 11.72 16.15 -5.25
C LEU A 34 10.71 16.59 -6.33
N GLY A 35 9.84 17.54 -5.99
CA GLY A 35 8.76 18.00 -6.88
C GLY A 35 7.57 17.04 -6.97
N SER A 36 7.52 16.01 -6.12
CA SER A 36 6.37 15.11 -6.01
C SER A 36 5.95 14.91 -4.56
N VAL A 37 4.67 14.58 -4.39
CA VAL A 37 4.07 14.28 -3.09
C VAL A 37 3.40 12.91 -3.12
N ILE A 38 3.24 12.33 -1.95
CA ILE A 38 2.55 11.06 -1.73
C ILE A 38 1.05 11.29 -1.94
N LEU A 39 0.42 10.37 -2.66
CA LEU A 39 -1.02 10.16 -2.69
C LEU A 39 -1.27 8.73 -2.26
N MET A 40 -1.88 8.54 -1.09
CA MET A 40 -2.31 7.22 -0.65
C MET A 40 -3.44 6.75 -1.57
N THR A 41 -3.36 5.51 -2.04
CA THR A 41 -4.38 4.93 -2.93
C THR A 41 -5.09 3.74 -2.31
N ARG A 42 -4.52 3.15 -1.25
CA ARG A 42 -5.11 2.07 -0.46
C ARG A 42 -4.49 2.03 0.92
N ALA A 43 -5.31 1.81 1.95
CA ALA A 43 -4.86 1.40 3.27
C ALA A 43 -5.95 0.58 3.95
N LEU A 44 -5.75 -0.75 4.03
CA LEU A 44 -6.65 -1.66 4.72
C LEU A 44 -5.92 -2.28 5.90
N TYR A 45 -6.55 -2.26 7.06
CA TYR A 45 -6.02 -2.93 8.25
C TYR A 45 -6.92 -4.09 8.63
N GLY A 46 -6.37 -5.28 8.84
CA GLY A 46 -7.15 -6.46 9.17
C GLY A 46 -6.46 -7.76 8.77
N ARG A 47 -7.25 -8.72 8.31
CA ARG A 47 -6.81 -10.07 8.01
C ARG A 47 -7.36 -10.52 6.64
N MET A 48 -6.93 -9.82 5.59
CA MET A 48 -7.53 -9.91 4.25
C MET A 48 -7.33 -11.29 3.61
N SER A 49 -6.10 -11.79 3.57
CA SER A 49 -5.73 -13.07 2.95
C SER A 49 -4.53 -13.71 3.67
N ALA A 50 -4.21 -14.95 3.28
CA ALA A 50 -2.95 -15.54 3.70
C ALA A 50 -1.78 -14.91 2.92
N GLY A 51 -0.66 -14.69 3.59
CA GLY A 51 0.49 -13.94 3.08
C GLY A 51 1.70 -14.03 4.03
N LYS A 52 2.58 -13.01 3.96
CA LYS A 52 3.78 -12.90 4.80
C LYS A 52 3.44 -12.83 6.28
N CYS A 53 2.43 -12.04 6.64
CA CYS A 53 2.10 -11.74 8.03
C CYS A 53 1.11 -12.75 8.62
N VAL A 54 0.33 -13.41 7.76
CA VAL A 54 -0.67 -14.41 8.14
C VAL A 54 -0.50 -15.64 7.25
N THR A 55 0.23 -16.64 7.73
CA THR A 55 0.55 -17.83 6.91
C THR A 55 -0.61 -18.83 6.79
N THR A 56 -1.54 -18.81 7.75
CA THR A 56 -2.63 -19.79 7.88
C THR A 56 -3.94 -19.10 8.22
N GLY A 57 -5.02 -19.44 7.52
CA GLY A 57 -6.30 -18.76 7.68
C GLY A 57 -7.10 -19.14 8.93
N TYR A 58 -7.02 -20.40 9.39
CA TYR A 58 -7.86 -20.96 10.47
C TYR A 58 -9.37 -20.68 10.34
N GLY A 59 -9.87 -20.35 9.14
CA GLY A 59 -11.26 -19.97 8.89
C GLY A 59 -11.60 -18.48 9.10
N TYR A 60 -10.63 -17.63 9.47
CA TYR A 60 -10.87 -16.22 9.82
C TYR A 60 -10.14 -15.25 8.88
N LEU A 61 -10.31 -15.40 7.58
CA LEU A 61 -9.79 -14.46 6.57
C LEU A 61 -10.92 -13.56 6.04
N GLY A 62 -10.56 -12.42 5.46
CA GLY A 62 -11.47 -11.52 4.75
C GLY A 62 -12.07 -10.37 5.58
N CYS A 63 -11.72 -10.24 6.86
CA CYS A 63 -12.13 -9.09 7.68
C CYS A 63 -11.10 -7.96 7.58
N HIS A 64 -11.55 -6.72 7.42
CA HIS A 64 -10.69 -5.53 7.42
C HIS A 64 -11.48 -4.25 7.67
N ALA A 65 -10.77 -3.21 8.07
CA ALA A 65 -11.24 -1.83 8.09
C ALA A 65 -10.50 -1.03 7.02
N ASP A 66 -11.24 -0.16 6.34
CA ASP A 66 -10.62 0.89 5.53
C ASP A 66 -10.07 1.98 6.45
N VAL A 67 -8.76 2.17 6.43
CA VAL A 67 -8.04 3.16 7.22
C VAL A 67 -7.38 4.23 6.34
N ILE A 68 -7.82 4.37 5.07
CA ILE A 68 -7.25 5.33 4.12
C ILE A 68 -7.26 6.76 4.66
N ALA A 69 -8.34 7.18 5.33
CA ALA A 69 -8.44 8.54 5.86
C ALA A 69 -7.35 8.87 6.91
N LEU A 70 -6.90 7.86 7.67
CA LEU A 70 -5.78 8.02 8.61
C LEU A 70 -4.49 8.20 7.83
N PHE A 71 -4.23 7.35 6.84
CA PHE A 71 -3.02 7.43 6.03
C PHE A 71 -2.97 8.67 5.13
N ASP A 72 -4.11 9.14 4.63
CA ASP A 72 -4.20 10.39 3.90
C ASP A 72 -3.81 11.57 4.79
N ARG A 73 -4.34 11.62 6.02
CA ARG A 73 -4.01 12.69 6.96
C ARG A 73 -2.53 12.72 7.33
N GLU A 74 -1.93 11.54 7.55
CA GLU A 74 -0.52 11.46 7.97
C GLU A 74 0.48 11.55 6.80
N CYS A 75 0.12 11.07 5.60
CA CYS A 75 1.07 10.90 4.50
C CYS A 75 0.75 11.69 3.24
N SER A 76 -0.52 11.81 2.83
CA SER A 76 -0.85 12.42 1.54
C SER A 76 -0.47 13.91 1.52
N GLY A 77 0.06 14.38 0.40
CA GLY A 77 0.60 15.74 0.27
C GLY A 77 2.01 15.94 0.84
N SER A 78 2.56 14.98 1.59
CA SER A 78 3.94 15.02 2.06
C SER A 78 4.89 14.33 1.06
N ARG A 79 6.17 14.69 1.06
CA ARG A 79 7.20 14.03 0.23
C ARG A 79 7.62 12.67 0.79
N SER A 80 7.66 12.54 2.11
CA SER A 80 8.00 11.30 2.82
C SER A 80 7.07 11.09 4.00
N CYS A 81 6.81 9.83 4.34
CA CYS A 81 5.93 9.44 5.44
C CYS A 81 6.42 8.16 6.11
N ARG A 82 6.22 8.05 7.43
CA ARG A 82 6.50 6.84 8.21
C ARG A 82 5.39 6.60 9.24
N VAL A 83 4.75 5.44 9.19
CA VAL A 83 3.67 5.08 10.13
C VAL A 83 3.91 3.67 10.65
N LYS A 84 3.96 3.49 11.97
CA LYS A 84 4.08 2.16 12.58
C LYS A 84 2.74 1.44 12.48
N VAL A 85 2.73 0.17 12.05
CA VAL A 85 1.47 -0.60 11.94
C VAL A 85 0.81 -0.79 13.32
N SER A 86 1.62 -0.82 14.38
CA SER A 86 1.17 -0.86 15.77
C SER A 86 0.67 0.48 16.34
N ASP A 87 0.53 1.53 15.51
CA ASP A 87 -0.02 2.80 15.98
C ASP A 87 -1.42 2.60 16.58
N PRO A 88 -1.67 3.10 17.81
CA PRO A 88 -2.97 2.95 18.46
C PRO A 88 -4.15 3.45 17.63
N ALA A 89 -3.98 4.48 16.79
CA ALA A 89 -5.03 4.99 15.91
C ALA A 89 -5.43 3.99 14.82
N ILE A 90 -4.52 3.12 14.40
CA ILE A 90 -4.81 2.02 13.46
C ILE A 90 -5.41 0.84 14.22
N VAL A 91 -4.76 0.39 15.30
CA VAL A 91 -5.15 -0.81 16.07
C VAL A 91 -6.55 -0.67 16.68
N ARG A 92 -6.99 0.54 17.00
CA ARG A 92 -8.35 0.81 17.51
C ARG A 92 -9.48 0.43 16.54
N SER A 93 -9.20 0.31 15.23
CA SER A 93 -10.20 -0.10 14.25
C SER A 93 -10.75 -1.51 14.49
N LYS A 94 -9.98 -2.39 15.15
CA LYS A 94 -10.36 -3.75 15.58
C LYS A 94 -11.35 -4.48 14.64
N PRO A 95 -11.03 -4.65 13.36
CA PRO A 95 -11.99 -5.15 12.37
C PRO A 95 -12.19 -6.67 12.42
N CYS A 96 -11.35 -7.37 13.16
CA CYS A 96 -11.30 -8.83 13.26
C CYS A 96 -11.34 -9.27 14.73
N PRO A 97 -11.67 -10.54 15.03
CA PRO A 97 -11.63 -11.04 16.41
C PRO A 97 -10.24 -10.86 17.03
N LEU A 98 -10.21 -10.51 18.32
CA LEU A 98 -9.00 -10.05 19.02
C LEU A 98 -7.87 -11.08 19.07
N ASP A 99 -8.20 -12.37 19.02
CA ASP A 99 -7.23 -13.46 19.09
C ASP A 99 -6.48 -13.68 17.77
N PHE A 100 -6.86 -12.97 16.69
CA PHE A 100 -6.21 -13.07 15.39
C PHE A 100 -5.37 -11.85 15.06
N THR A 101 -4.13 -12.11 14.66
CA THR A 101 -3.21 -11.09 14.18
C THR A 101 -3.78 -10.38 12.95
N SER A 102 -3.82 -9.04 13.03
CA SER A 102 -4.10 -8.15 11.90
C SER A 102 -2.80 -7.58 11.32
N TYR A 103 -2.83 -7.22 10.05
CA TYR A 103 -1.76 -6.62 9.29
C TYR A 103 -2.31 -5.48 8.40
N LEU A 104 -1.43 -4.68 7.82
CA LEU A 104 -1.77 -3.58 6.94
C LEU A 104 -1.49 -3.97 5.48
N GLU A 105 -2.43 -3.72 4.58
CA GLU A 105 -2.17 -3.58 3.14
C GLU A 105 -2.19 -2.11 2.78
N ALA A 106 -1.11 -1.59 2.20
CA ALA A 106 -1.04 -0.20 1.80
C ALA A 106 -0.42 0.00 0.42
N GLU A 107 -0.92 1.01 -0.29
CA GLU A 107 -0.38 1.49 -1.56
C GLU A 107 -0.37 3.01 -1.61
N TYR A 108 0.63 3.54 -2.30
CA TYR A 108 0.72 4.96 -2.59
C TYR A 108 1.29 5.19 -3.98
N LYS A 109 1.03 6.39 -4.51
CA LYS A 109 1.65 6.91 -5.73
C LYS A 109 2.37 8.22 -5.42
N CYS A 110 3.38 8.53 -6.21
CA CYS A 110 3.96 9.86 -6.23
C CYS A 110 3.29 10.66 -7.35
N ILE A 111 2.68 11.79 -7.01
CA ILE A 111 2.12 12.73 -7.97
C ILE A 111 2.97 14.00 -8.00
N GLU A 112 3.20 14.54 -9.19
CA GLU A 112 3.98 15.77 -9.33
C GLU A 112 3.19 16.97 -8.77
N GLY A 113 3.85 17.77 -7.94
CA GLY A 113 3.27 18.99 -7.41
C GLY A 113 3.44 20.10 -8.44
N MET A 114 2.34 20.72 -8.86
CA MET A 114 2.42 21.97 -9.60
C MET A 114 2.77 23.09 -8.62
N TYR A 115 4.05 23.45 -8.54
CA TYR A 115 4.43 24.74 -7.98
C TYR A 115 4.28 25.78 -9.10
N PRO A 116 3.32 26.72 -9.04
CA PRO A 116 3.42 27.90 -9.89
C PRO A 116 4.67 28.66 -9.43
N PHE A 117 5.71 28.62 -10.26
CA PHE A 117 6.83 29.55 -10.15
C PHE A 117 6.27 30.95 -10.41
N THR A 118 6.14 31.76 -9.36
CA THR A 118 6.07 33.21 -9.52
C THR A 118 7.50 33.70 -9.55
N ASP A 119 7.97 34.03 -10.75
CA ASP A 119 9.17 34.83 -11.02
C ASP A 119 8.91 36.30 -10.67
#